data_AF-A0AAD8HQT9-F1
#
_entry.id   AF-A0AAD8HQT9-F1
#
_cell.length_a   1.000
_cell.length_b   1.000
_cell.length_c   1.000
_cell.angle_alpha   90.00
_cell.angle_beta   90.00
_cell.angle_gamma   90.00
#
_symmetry.space_group_name_H-M   'P 1'
#
loop_
_entity.id
_entity.type
_entity.pdbx_description
1 polymer ?
#
loop_
_entity_poly.entity_id
_entity_poly.type
_entity_poly.pdbx_seq_one_letter_code
_entity_poly.pdbx_strand_id
1 'polypeptide(L)'
;MATRTKQKHFTVFDRWSHSQLDTAAVMYSSGTTGPVKGAVLTHRNLIAITWSYQVDNVREIPSVVMYSVPFFHVIGLFYCVKSVSLSETVVVMKRFDVEKMCRVVGGSGIGWCSIGKDMIAAFKAKFPDVELFQSYGMTETSGAIFRSTSPEESLRWGSVGKLIARELWIRGPLVMKGYIGNAQATSETLVDDGWLRTDDLCYIDDEGFLFIVDRLKELIKYKGYQVPPAELEQLLQSHPEIVDAAVIPYPDGEAGEVPMACVVKRSSRIDEAQVMDFIAKQVAPYKRIRHVWFVSSIPKTASGKILRKDLRMAAALQL
;
A
#
# COMPACT_ATOMS: atom_id res chain seq x y z
N MET A 1 -9.93 63.76 -16.20
CA MET A 1 -10.27 62.33 -16.43
C MET A 1 -10.29 61.62 -15.09
N ALA A 2 -11.47 61.34 -14.53
CA ALA A 2 -11.60 60.63 -13.25
C ALA A 2 -11.58 59.12 -13.49
N THR A 3 -10.60 58.43 -12.91
CA THR A 3 -10.46 56.97 -12.93
C THR A 3 -11.56 56.33 -12.08
N ARG A 4 -12.48 55.64 -12.73
CA ARG A 4 -13.61 54.93 -12.09
C ARG A 4 -13.11 53.56 -11.61
N THR A 5 -12.68 53.47 -10.36
CA THR A 5 -12.31 52.19 -9.72
C THR A 5 -13.58 51.37 -9.52
N LYS A 6 -13.80 50.35 -10.35
CA LYS A 6 -14.89 49.38 -10.13
C LYS A 6 -14.54 48.53 -8.92
N GLN A 7 -15.18 48.82 -7.79
CA GLN A 7 -15.17 47.97 -6.60
C GLN A 7 -15.83 46.63 -6.99
N LYS A 8 -15.05 45.55 -7.06
CA LYS A 8 -15.60 44.21 -7.23
C LYS A 8 -16.30 43.84 -5.92
N HIS A 9 -17.63 43.84 -5.93
CA HIS A 9 -18.40 43.24 -4.84
C HIS A 9 -18.13 41.73 -4.84
N PHE A 10 -17.37 41.27 -3.85
CA PHE A 10 -17.32 39.85 -3.51
C PHE A 10 -18.56 39.56 -2.69
N THR A 11 -19.46 38.72 -3.20
CA THR A 11 -20.58 38.20 -2.41
C THR A 11 -19.97 37.38 -1.28
N VAL A 12 -20.18 37.81 -0.03
CA VAL A 12 -19.86 36.99 1.13
C VAL A 12 -20.80 35.79 1.07
N PHE A 13 -20.26 34.61 0.77
CA PHE A 13 -21.03 33.37 0.86
C PHE A 13 -21.60 33.23 2.27
N ASP A 14 -22.82 32.72 2.40
CA ASP A 14 -23.44 32.45 3.69
C ASP A 14 -22.47 31.65 4.58
N ARG A 15 -22.34 32.05 5.86
CA ARG A 15 -21.55 31.29 6.83
C ARG A 15 -22.21 29.92 7.04
N TRP A 16 -21.75 28.92 6.30
CA TRP A 16 -22.06 27.53 6.61
C TRP A 16 -21.32 27.11 7.89
N SER A 17 -22.06 26.60 8.87
CA SER A 17 -21.47 25.96 10.05
C SER A 17 -20.99 24.57 9.67
N HIS A 18 -19.69 24.42 9.43
CA HIS A 18 -19.07 23.12 9.21
C HIS A 18 -18.34 22.66 10.47
N SER A 19 -18.55 21.40 10.85
CA SER A 19 -17.80 20.72 11.89
C SER A 19 -16.61 19.95 11.30
N GLN A 20 -15.51 19.84 12.03
CA GLN A 20 -14.42 18.94 11.61
C GLN A 20 -14.87 17.46 11.58
N LEU A 21 -15.99 17.13 12.22
CA LEU A 21 -16.57 15.79 12.21
C LEU A 21 -17.49 15.54 11.00
N ASP A 22 -17.72 16.55 10.17
CA ASP A 22 -18.47 16.40 8.94
C ASP A 22 -17.70 15.53 7.95
N THR A 23 -18.45 14.84 7.08
CA THR A 23 -17.88 13.99 6.05
C THR A 23 -17.17 14.85 5.01
N ALA A 24 -15.87 14.60 4.82
CA ALA A 24 -15.05 15.26 3.81
C ALA A 24 -14.90 14.41 2.55
N ALA A 25 -14.84 13.08 2.69
CA ALA A 25 -14.70 12.17 1.55
C ALA A 25 -15.27 10.78 1.87
N VAL A 26 -15.71 10.07 0.83
CA VAL A 26 -15.99 8.63 0.88
C VAL A 26 -15.00 7.95 -0.04
N MET A 27 -14.12 7.13 0.54
CA MET A 27 -13.03 6.47 -0.17
C MET A 27 -13.26 4.97 -0.23
N TYR A 28 -12.99 4.36 -1.36
CA TYR A 28 -13.28 2.94 -1.57
C TYR A 28 -12.03 2.09 -1.34
N SER A 29 -12.17 1.03 -0.54
CA SER A 29 -11.10 0.06 -0.31
C SER A 29 -10.81 -0.73 -1.60
N SER A 30 -9.58 -1.24 -1.72
CA SER A 30 -9.11 -1.86 -2.96
C SER A 30 -9.71 -3.23 -3.29
N GLY A 31 -10.51 -3.82 -2.38
CA GLY A 31 -11.27 -5.05 -2.63
C GLY A 31 -10.44 -6.27 -3.07
N THR A 32 -9.20 -6.40 -2.60
CA THR A 32 -8.28 -7.48 -3.02
C THR A 32 -8.72 -8.86 -2.53
N THR A 33 -9.39 -8.92 -1.37
CA THR A 33 -9.83 -10.15 -0.70
C THR A 33 -11.36 -10.30 -0.60
N GLY A 34 -12.13 -9.27 -0.95
CA GLY A 34 -13.57 -9.23 -0.74
C GLY A 34 -14.25 -8.04 -1.40
N PRO A 35 -15.54 -7.78 -1.10
CA PRO A 35 -16.28 -6.68 -1.69
C PRO A 35 -15.66 -5.33 -1.32
N VAL A 36 -15.76 -4.39 -2.25
CA VAL A 36 -15.31 -3.01 -2.07
C VAL A 36 -16.22 -2.32 -1.06
N LYS A 37 -15.62 -1.63 -0.07
CA LYS A 37 -16.35 -0.89 0.98
C LYS A 37 -16.00 0.60 0.92
N GLY A 38 -16.99 1.47 1.10
CA GLY A 38 -16.80 2.92 1.14
C GLY A 38 -16.55 3.41 2.56
N ALA A 39 -15.30 3.75 2.89
CA ALA A 39 -14.90 4.33 4.16
C ALA A 39 -15.20 5.84 4.20
N VAL A 40 -15.91 6.28 5.23
CA VAL A 40 -16.28 7.69 5.43
C VAL A 40 -15.16 8.40 6.19
N LEU A 41 -14.51 9.36 5.53
CA LEU A 41 -13.46 10.20 6.10
C LEU A 41 -14.02 11.58 6.44
N THR A 42 -13.63 12.09 7.59
CA THR A 42 -14.01 13.43 8.08
C THR A 42 -12.92 14.45 7.83
N HIS A 43 -13.26 15.74 7.93
CA HIS A 43 -12.25 16.81 7.88
C HIS A 43 -11.17 16.61 8.95
N ARG A 44 -11.56 16.20 10.17
CA ARG A 44 -10.65 15.89 11.28
C ARG A 44 -9.64 14.82 10.89
N ASN A 45 -10.07 13.79 10.16
CA ASN A 45 -9.17 12.73 9.72
C ASN A 45 -8.10 13.26 8.75
N LEU A 46 -8.51 14.04 7.75
CA LEU A 46 -7.60 14.62 6.75
C LEU A 46 -6.65 15.66 7.36
N ILE A 47 -7.11 16.45 8.33
CA ILE A 47 -6.27 17.38 9.09
C ILE A 47 -5.22 16.60 9.88
N ALA A 48 -5.63 15.57 10.64
CA ALA A 48 -4.74 14.81 11.49
C ALA A 48 -3.64 14.08 10.71
N ILE A 49 -3.98 13.43 9.60
CA ILE A 49 -2.99 12.74 8.77
C ILE A 49 -2.00 13.73 8.15
N THR A 50 -2.47 14.90 7.70
CA THR A 50 -1.61 15.94 7.13
C THR A 50 -0.68 16.54 8.18
N TRP A 51 -1.20 16.82 9.38
CA TRP A 51 -0.41 17.29 10.51
C TRP A 51 0.71 16.31 10.87
N SER A 52 0.46 15.00 10.81
CA SER A 52 1.51 14.01 11.07
C SER A 52 2.75 14.23 10.19
N TYR A 53 2.58 14.67 8.94
CA TYR A 53 3.69 14.91 8.00
C TYR A 53 4.39 16.27 8.18
N GLN A 54 3.84 17.17 8.99
CA GLN A 54 4.50 18.43 9.36
C GLN A 54 5.52 18.24 10.49
N VAL A 55 5.36 17.21 11.31
CA VAL A 55 6.23 16.93 12.46
C VAL A 55 7.60 16.36 12.01
N ASP A 56 7.65 15.71 10.85
CA ASP A 56 8.84 14.99 10.36
C ASP A 56 9.74 15.83 9.44
N ASN A 57 10.54 16.74 10.02
CA ASN A 57 11.70 17.44 9.43
C ASN A 57 11.52 18.91 8.99
N VAL A 58 12.64 19.63 9.08
CA VAL A 58 12.90 20.91 8.39
C VAL A 58 12.92 20.63 6.89
N ARG A 59 11.95 21.17 6.16
CA ARG A 59 11.88 21.07 4.70
C ARG A 59 12.40 22.35 4.06
N GLU A 60 13.16 22.21 2.98
CA GLU A 60 13.39 23.33 2.07
C GLU A 60 12.09 23.61 1.31
N ILE A 61 11.62 24.85 1.40
CA ILE A 61 10.39 25.32 0.76
C ILE A 61 10.78 26.32 -0.35
N PRO A 62 10.21 26.21 -1.56
CA PRO A 62 9.20 25.23 -1.99
C PRO A 62 9.81 23.86 -2.35
N SER A 63 9.16 22.78 -1.91
CA SER A 63 9.54 21.42 -2.33
C SER A 63 8.80 21.02 -3.61
N VAL A 64 9.50 20.33 -4.52
CA VAL A 64 8.92 19.74 -5.73
C VAL A 64 8.74 18.24 -5.52
N VAL A 65 7.51 17.75 -5.67
CA VAL A 65 7.15 16.34 -5.48
C VAL A 65 6.53 15.76 -6.74
N MET A 66 6.77 14.48 -7.01
CA MET A 66 6.15 13.77 -8.13
C MET A 66 5.15 12.72 -7.66
N TYR A 67 3.93 12.78 -8.19
CA TYR A 67 2.90 11.78 -7.96
C TYR A 67 2.63 10.93 -9.19
N SER A 68 2.73 9.62 -9.00
CA SER A 68 2.43 8.56 -9.96
C SER A 68 1.22 7.70 -9.55
N VAL A 69 0.66 7.97 -8.36
CA VAL A 69 -0.45 7.22 -7.78
C VAL A 69 -1.81 7.80 -8.21
N PRO A 70 -2.87 6.98 -8.30
CA PRO A 70 -4.20 7.48 -8.66
C PRO A 70 -4.80 8.37 -7.56
N PHE A 71 -5.28 9.56 -7.92
CA PHE A 71 -5.86 10.52 -6.96
C PHE A 71 -7.19 10.09 -6.35
N PHE A 72 -7.92 9.17 -7.00
CA PHE A 72 -9.13 8.58 -6.43
C PHE A 72 -8.85 7.55 -5.33
N HIS A 73 -7.60 7.10 -5.18
CA HIS A 73 -7.20 6.21 -4.09
C HIS A 73 -6.86 7.05 -2.85
N VAL A 74 -7.04 6.51 -1.63
CA VAL A 74 -6.78 7.24 -0.37
C VAL A 74 -5.39 7.87 -0.32
N ILE A 75 -4.37 7.15 -0.81
CA ILE A 75 -2.99 7.66 -0.86
C ILE A 75 -2.87 8.91 -1.75
N GLY A 76 -3.56 8.94 -2.89
CA GLY A 76 -3.53 10.05 -3.83
C GLY A 76 -4.34 11.24 -3.34
N LEU A 77 -5.51 11.01 -2.74
CA LEU A 77 -6.28 12.07 -2.07
C LEU A 77 -5.45 12.70 -0.94
N PHE A 78 -4.87 11.87 -0.08
CA PHE A 78 -3.99 12.32 1.00
C PHE A 78 -2.85 13.18 0.46
N TYR A 79 -2.14 12.72 -0.57
CA TYR A 79 -1.08 13.46 -1.23
C TYR A 79 -1.52 14.82 -1.77
N CYS A 80 -2.71 14.91 -2.38
CA CYS A 80 -3.25 16.19 -2.84
C CYS A 80 -3.48 17.17 -1.67
N VAL A 81 -4.12 16.71 -0.59
CA VAL A 81 -4.38 17.54 0.61
C VAL A 81 -3.07 17.94 1.30
N LYS A 82 -2.12 17.01 1.37
CA LYS A 82 -0.79 17.21 1.95
C LYS A 82 -0.01 18.28 1.17
N SER A 83 0.07 18.17 -0.16
CA SER A 83 0.80 19.14 -0.98
C SER A 83 0.23 20.55 -0.89
N VAL A 84 -1.09 20.69 -0.86
CA VAL A 84 -1.73 22.00 -0.64
C VAL A 84 -1.36 22.56 0.73
N SER A 85 -1.43 21.74 1.78
CA SER A 85 -1.16 22.18 3.16
C SER A 85 0.32 22.51 3.41
N LEU A 86 1.22 21.89 2.65
CA LEU A 86 2.67 22.08 2.75
C LEU A 86 3.22 23.04 1.69
N SER A 87 2.37 23.62 0.82
CA SER A 87 2.77 24.50 -0.28
C SER A 87 3.79 23.85 -1.24
N GLU A 88 3.58 22.58 -1.58
CA GLU A 88 4.46 21.85 -2.49
C GLU A 88 4.07 22.08 -3.96
N THR A 89 5.06 22.08 -4.84
CA THR A 89 4.85 22.01 -6.29
C THR A 89 4.69 20.55 -6.70
N VAL A 90 3.53 20.21 -7.27
CA VAL A 90 3.22 18.82 -7.66
C VAL A 90 3.43 18.61 -9.15
N VAL A 91 4.34 17.69 -9.49
CA VAL A 91 4.51 17.15 -10.83
C VAL A 91 3.67 15.88 -10.96
N VAL A 92 2.65 15.90 -11.83
CA VAL A 92 1.73 14.76 -12.00
C VAL A 92 2.13 13.91 -13.20
N MET A 93 2.40 12.63 -12.95
CA MET A 93 2.58 11.64 -13.99
C MET A 93 1.25 10.96 -14.31
N LYS A 94 0.61 11.38 -15.42
CA LYS A 94 -0.72 10.87 -15.83
C LYS A 94 -0.76 9.36 -16.04
N ARG A 95 0.34 8.78 -16.54
CA ARG A 95 0.52 7.34 -16.73
C ARG A 95 1.91 6.99 -16.28
N PHE A 96 2.01 5.96 -15.45
CA PHE A 96 3.29 5.49 -14.96
C PHE A 96 4.20 5.07 -16.12
N ASP A 97 5.41 5.60 -16.12
CA ASP A 97 6.44 5.32 -17.11
C ASP A 97 7.78 5.51 -16.42
N VAL A 98 8.49 4.41 -16.16
CA VAL A 98 9.74 4.43 -15.40
C VAL A 98 10.81 5.25 -16.12
N GLU A 99 10.90 5.19 -17.45
CA GLU A 99 11.93 5.92 -18.18
C GLU A 99 11.69 7.42 -18.14
N LYS A 100 10.43 7.85 -18.32
CA LYS A 100 10.04 9.25 -18.17
C LYS A 100 10.24 9.71 -16.73
N MET A 101 9.84 8.89 -15.75
CA MET A 101 10.00 9.20 -14.34
C MET A 101 11.47 9.48 -14.02
N CYS A 102 12.37 8.58 -14.44
CA CYS A 102 13.79 8.76 -14.22
C CYS A 102 14.35 10.01 -14.94
N ARG A 103 13.89 10.30 -16.17
CA ARG A 103 14.32 11.50 -16.89
C ARG A 103 13.91 12.78 -16.16
N VAL A 104 12.69 12.83 -15.62
CA VAL A 104 12.19 14.01 -14.91
C VAL A 104 12.87 14.13 -13.54
N VAL A 105 13.00 13.05 -12.78
CA VAL A 105 13.71 13.05 -11.48
C VAL A 105 15.15 13.54 -11.65
N GLY A 106 15.87 13.06 -12.67
CA GLY A 106 17.25 13.48 -12.93
C GLY A 106 17.43 14.92 -13.44
N GLY A 107 16.35 15.64 -13.77
CA GLY A 107 16.45 16.98 -14.37
C GLY A 107 15.57 18.07 -13.74
N SER A 108 14.76 17.77 -12.72
CA SER A 108 13.68 18.68 -12.28
C SER A 108 13.72 19.10 -10.79
N GLY A 109 14.82 18.85 -10.07
CA GLY A 109 14.90 19.22 -8.64
C GLY A 109 13.82 18.58 -7.77
N ILE A 110 13.29 17.42 -8.20
CA ILE A 110 12.27 16.68 -7.46
C ILE A 110 12.92 16.11 -6.21
N GLY A 111 12.41 16.50 -5.04
CA GLY A 111 12.88 15.99 -3.76
C GLY A 111 12.27 14.63 -3.40
N TRP A 112 11.06 14.33 -3.88
CA TRP A 112 10.32 13.12 -3.49
C TRP A 112 9.45 12.56 -4.61
N CYS A 113 9.38 11.23 -4.71
CA CYS A 113 8.48 10.54 -5.62
C CYS A 113 7.96 9.22 -5.01
N SER A 114 6.73 8.84 -5.36
CA SER A 114 6.15 7.55 -4.98
C SER A 114 6.45 6.48 -6.05
N ILE A 115 6.89 5.29 -5.63
CA ILE A 115 7.09 4.13 -6.51
C ILE A 115 6.42 2.88 -5.95
N GLY A 116 6.01 1.97 -6.84
CA GLY A 116 5.54 0.64 -6.47
C GLY A 116 6.69 -0.28 -6.05
N LYS A 117 6.38 -1.31 -5.25
CA LYS A 117 7.35 -2.30 -4.74
C LYS A 117 8.14 -2.98 -5.87
N ASP A 118 7.46 -3.32 -6.95
CA ASP A 118 8.02 -3.97 -8.15
C ASP A 118 9.05 -3.10 -8.90
N MET A 119 9.07 -1.79 -8.66
CA MET A 119 9.96 -0.86 -9.35
C MET A 119 11.22 -0.52 -8.55
N ILE A 120 11.28 -0.92 -7.28
CA ILE A 120 12.35 -0.54 -6.34
C ILE A 120 13.74 -0.92 -6.88
N ALA A 121 13.89 -2.15 -7.37
CA ALA A 121 15.17 -2.64 -7.87
C ALA A 121 15.64 -1.86 -9.11
N ALA A 122 14.74 -1.65 -10.08
CA ALA A 122 15.03 -0.89 -11.28
C ALA A 122 15.35 0.58 -10.99
N PHE A 123 14.66 1.16 -10.00
CA PHE A 123 14.87 2.55 -9.60
C PHE A 123 16.22 2.73 -8.89
N LYS A 124 16.57 1.86 -7.95
CA LYS A 124 17.89 1.86 -7.28
C LYS A 124 19.05 1.63 -8.24
N ALA A 125 18.88 0.76 -9.23
CA ALA A 125 19.92 0.53 -10.24
C ALA A 125 20.27 1.80 -11.04
N LYS A 126 19.31 2.74 -11.17
CA LYS A 126 19.49 3.99 -11.90
C LYS A 126 19.83 5.19 -10.99
N PHE A 127 19.36 5.16 -9.74
CA PHE A 127 19.60 6.19 -8.73
C PHE A 127 20.14 5.51 -7.46
N PRO A 128 21.43 5.15 -7.42
CA PRO A 128 22.00 4.38 -6.32
C PRO A 128 21.98 5.15 -4.98
N ASP A 129 22.06 6.48 -5.04
CA ASP A 129 22.12 7.36 -3.88
C ASP A 129 20.73 7.76 -3.35
N VAL A 130 19.64 7.24 -3.94
CA VAL A 130 18.29 7.59 -3.48
C VAL A 130 17.93 6.82 -2.22
N GLU A 131 17.40 7.54 -1.24
CA GLU A 131 16.84 6.96 -0.03
C GLU A 131 15.43 6.42 -0.30
N LEU A 132 15.13 5.23 0.21
CA LEU A 132 13.84 4.58 0.01
C LEU A 132 13.05 4.50 1.30
N PHE A 133 12.03 5.34 1.39
CA PHE A 133 11.14 5.37 2.53
C PHE A 133 9.94 4.47 2.30
N GLN A 134 9.59 3.70 3.32
CA GLN A 134 8.45 2.78 3.31
C GLN A 134 7.33 3.36 4.15
N SER A 135 6.09 3.10 3.74
CA SER A 135 4.93 3.51 4.50
C SER A 135 3.82 2.47 4.40
N TYR A 136 3.08 2.32 5.49
CA TYR A 136 1.94 1.44 5.60
C TYR A 136 0.71 2.22 6.07
N GLY A 137 -0.42 1.87 5.48
CA GLY A 137 -1.72 2.39 5.85
C GLY A 137 -2.81 1.83 4.94
N MET A 138 -4.04 2.28 5.20
CA MET A 138 -5.24 1.80 4.54
C MET A 138 -6.26 2.92 4.36
N THR A 139 -7.39 2.59 3.72
CA THR A 139 -8.43 3.58 3.43
C THR A 139 -9.07 4.04 4.73
N GLU A 140 -9.26 3.09 5.63
CA GLU A 140 -9.85 3.21 6.94
C GLU A 140 -8.97 4.02 7.92
N THR A 141 -7.70 4.27 7.58
CA THR A 141 -6.74 5.11 8.33
C THR A 141 -6.45 6.45 7.65
N SER A 142 -7.22 6.82 6.61
CA SER A 142 -7.08 8.06 5.85
C SER A 142 -5.74 8.25 5.11
N GLY A 143 -4.89 7.22 5.06
CA GLY A 143 -3.54 7.31 4.52
C GLY A 143 -2.53 6.48 5.32
N ALA A 144 -1.25 6.80 5.13
CA ALA A 144 -0.12 6.13 5.75
C ALA A 144 0.01 6.50 7.24
N ILE A 145 -0.07 5.51 8.12
CA ILE A 145 0.00 5.67 9.57
C ILE A 145 1.37 5.32 10.15
N PHE A 146 2.04 4.32 9.58
CA PHE A 146 3.41 3.96 9.91
C PHE A 146 4.28 4.29 8.71
N ARG A 147 5.41 4.94 8.95
CA ARG A 147 6.41 5.23 7.92
C ARG A 147 7.81 5.23 8.53
N SER A 148 8.81 4.92 7.71
CA SER A 148 10.18 5.32 8.03
C SER A 148 10.30 6.84 7.91
N THR A 149 11.03 7.46 8.83
CA THR A 149 11.13 8.93 8.98
C THR A 149 12.55 9.47 8.88
N SER A 150 13.54 8.57 9.00
CA SER A 150 14.96 8.91 8.86
C SER A 150 15.66 8.02 7.82
N PRO A 151 16.81 8.47 7.28
CA PRO A 151 17.66 7.64 6.43
C PRO A 151 18.06 6.32 7.10
N GLU A 152 18.33 6.34 8.40
CA GLU A 152 18.65 5.14 9.18
C GLU A 152 17.50 4.13 9.20
N GLU A 153 16.27 4.59 9.46
CA GLU A 153 15.08 3.72 9.42
C GLU A 153 14.82 3.18 8.00
N SER A 154 15.16 3.95 6.97
CA SER A 154 15.02 3.55 5.56
C SER A 154 15.92 2.37 5.17
N LEU A 155 16.97 2.08 5.94
CA LEU A 155 17.85 0.94 5.73
C LEU A 155 17.21 -0.40 6.15
N ARG A 156 16.15 -0.37 6.97
CA ARG A 156 15.44 -1.58 7.45
C ARG A 156 14.34 -2.00 6.47
N TRP A 157 14.76 -2.68 5.41
CA TRP A 157 13.87 -3.22 4.38
C TRP A 157 12.78 -4.13 4.96
N GLY A 158 11.51 -3.88 4.60
CA GLY A 158 10.36 -4.62 5.10
C GLY A 158 9.75 -4.07 6.40
N SER A 159 10.41 -3.17 7.11
CA SER A 159 9.83 -2.44 8.25
C SER A 159 9.08 -1.18 7.81
N VAL A 160 8.08 -0.79 8.60
CA VAL A 160 7.24 0.40 8.38
C VAL A 160 7.21 1.37 9.56
N GLY A 161 7.88 1.13 10.70
CA GLY A 161 7.81 2.01 11.88
C GLY A 161 8.15 1.27 13.18
N LYS A 162 7.55 1.62 14.34
CA LYS A 162 7.72 0.90 15.63
C LYS A 162 6.37 0.66 16.36
N LEU A 163 5.98 -0.58 16.78
CA LEU A 163 4.80 -0.86 17.67
C LEU A 163 4.58 -2.34 18.07
N ILE A 164 4.17 -2.67 19.32
CA ILE A 164 4.00 -4.06 19.85
C ILE A 164 2.61 -4.64 19.55
N ALA A 165 2.51 -5.72 18.76
CA ALA A 165 1.42 -6.73 18.76
C ALA A 165 1.62 -7.81 17.67
N ARG A 166 0.86 -8.93 17.76
CA ARG A 166 0.76 -9.98 16.71
C ARG A 166 -0.23 -9.58 15.60
N GLU A 167 -1.34 -8.96 15.94
CA GLU A 167 -2.30 -8.35 15.01
C GLU A 167 -2.25 -6.83 15.21
N LEU A 168 -2.14 -6.06 14.14
CA LEU A 168 -2.00 -4.61 14.25
C LEU A 168 -3.37 -3.96 14.46
N TRP A 169 -3.58 -3.34 15.63
CA TRP A 169 -4.77 -2.53 15.90
C TRP A 169 -4.41 -1.05 16.01
N ILE A 170 -5.29 -0.18 15.53
CA ILE A 170 -5.02 1.24 15.38
C ILE A 170 -6.13 2.04 16.06
N ARG A 171 -5.76 3.03 16.87
CA ARG A 171 -6.70 4.01 17.41
C ARG A 171 -6.10 5.40 17.28
N GLY A 172 -6.88 6.35 16.74
CA GLY A 172 -6.41 7.71 16.58
C GLY A 172 -7.31 8.58 15.72
N PRO A 173 -7.01 9.89 15.62
CA PRO A 173 -7.84 10.87 14.92
C PRO A 173 -7.88 10.69 13.40
N LEU A 174 -7.05 9.81 12.84
CA LEU A 174 -6.99 9.45 11.42
C LEU A 174 -7.94 8.30 11.03
N VAL A 175 -8.49 7.59 12.03
CA VAL A 175 -9.40 6.45 11.81
C VAL A 175 -10.72 6.96 11.26
N MET A 176 -11.22 6.29 10.22
CA MET A 176 -12.48 6.61 9.54
C MET A 176 -13.67 6.65 10.51
N LYS A 177 -14.77 7.28 10.10
CA LYS A 177 -16.04 7.28 10.84
C LYS A 177 -16.74 5.91 10.80
N GLY A 178 -16.50 5.12 9.75
CA GLY A 178 -17.16 3.85 9.48
C GLY A 178 -17.40 3.64 7.99
N TYR A 179 -18.02 2.52 7.61
CA TYR A 179 -18.41 2.26 6.23
C TYR A 179 -19.81 2.80 5.94
N ILE A 180 -19.96 3.47 4.79
CA ILE A 180 -21.24 4.02 4.36
C ILE A 180 -22.27 2.90 4.15
N GLY A 181 -23.42 3.01 4.82
CA GLY A 181 -24.51 2.04 4.71
C GLY A 181 -24.19 0.62 5.18
N ASN A 182 -23.07 0.41 5.91
CA ASN A 182 -22.64 -0.93 6.31
C ASN A 182 -22.23 -0.97 7.79
N ALA A 183 -23.24 -0.97 8.67
CA ALA A 183 -23.06 -0.99 10.12
C ALA A 183 -22.36 -2.27 10.61
N GLN A 184 -22.68 -3.42 10.02
CA GLN A 184 -22.06 -4.71 10.38
C GLN A 184 -20.56 -4.70 10.11
N ALA A 185 -20.13 -4.35 8.88
CA ALA A 185 -18.71 -4.27 8.58
C ALA A 185 -18.01 -3.20 9.43
N THR A 186 -18.73 -2.15 9.82
CA THR A 186 -18.22 -1.10 10.70
C THR A 186 -17.94 -1.65 12.09
N SER A 187 -18.86 -2.37 12.72
CA SER A 187 -18.65 -2.98 14.04
C SER A 187 -17.62 -4.12 14.04
N GLU A 188 -17.48 -4.83 12.93
CA GLU A 188 -16.44 -5.87 12.78
C GLU A 188 -15.03 -5.26 12.67
N THR A 189 -14.92 -4.05 12.08
CA THR A 189 -13.64 -3.37 11.84
C THR A 189 -13.27 -2.40 12.97
N LEU A 190 -14.24 -1.63 13.47
CA LEU A 190 -14.12 -0.70 14.59
C LEU A 190 -14.75 -1.37 15.81
N VAL A 191 -13.92 -2.03 16.62
CA VAL A 191 -14.37 -2.73 17.82
C VAL A 191 -14.62 -1.76 18.97
N ASP A 192 -15.21 -2.29 20.05
CA ASP A 192 -15.44 -1.57 21.28
C ASP A 192 -14.16 -0.86 21.75
N ASP A 193 -14.33 0.33 22.33
CA ASP A 193 -13.26 1.29 22.69
C ASP A 193 -12.57 2.03 21.53
N GLY A 194 -13.08 1.92 20.30
CA GLY A 194 -12.66 2.75 19.16
C GLY A 194 -11.36 2.30 18.49
N TRP A 195 -11.00 1.03 18.65
CA TRP A 195 -9.88 0.40 17.97
C TRP A 195 -10.30 -0.10 16.59
N LEU A 196 -9.49 0.20 15.58
CA LEU A 196 -9.57 -0.34 14.23
C LEU A 196 -8.72 -1.61 14.15
N ARG A 197 -9.34 -2.71 13.74
CA ARG A 197 -8.66 -3.97 13.40
C ARG A 197 -8.22 -3.94 11.95
N THR A 198 -6.92 -4.06 11.71
CA THR A 198 -6.36 -4.00 10.35
C THR A 198 -6.50 -5.33 9.60
N ASP A 199 -6.72 -6.43 10.33
CA ASP A 199 -6.56 -7.81 9.85
C ASP A 199 -5.14 -8.11 9.30
N ASP A 200 -4.13 -7.31 9.64
CA ASP A 200 -2.74 -7.52 9.22
C ASP A 200 -1.91 -8.15 10.36
N LEU A 201 -1.19 -9.22 10.02
CA LEU A 201 -0.22 -9.88 10.88
C LEU A 201 1.07 -9.06 10.89
N CYS A 202 1.60 -8.77 12.07
CA CYS A 202 2.83 -8.02 12.22
C CYS A 202 3.71 -8.56 13.35
N TYR A 203 4.97 -8.12 13.38
CA TYR A 203 5.86 -8.29 14.52
C TYR A 203 6.76 -7.06 14.68
N ILE A 204 7.39 -6.92 15.84
CA ILE A 204 8.54 -6.04 16.00
C ILE A 204 9.80 -6.87 16.17
N ASP A 205 10.90 -6.43 15.56
CA ASP A 205 12.23 -6.85 16.00
C ASP A 205 12.65 -6.26 17.36
N ASP A 206 13.84 -6.65 17.81
CA ASP A 206 14.48 -6.22 19.06
C ASP A 206 14.90 -4.74 19.06
N GLU A 207 15.00 -4.11 17.89
CA GLU A 207 15.35 -2.70 17.71
C GLU A 207 14.13 -1.77 17.66
N GLY A 208 12.94 -2.36 17.78
CA GLY A 208 11.69 -1.65 17.82
C GLY A 208 11.01 -1.51 16.47
N PHE A 209 11.52 -2.09 15.37
CA PHE A 209 10.95 -1.94 14.03
C PHE A 209 9.76 -2.86 13.74
N LEU A 210 8.63 -2.29 13.31
CA LEU A 210 7.38 -2.94 12.94
C LEU A 210 7.46 -3.51 11.51
N PHE A 211 7.26 -4.80 11.37
CA PHE A 211 7.18 -5.51 10.09
C PHE A 211 5.75 -5.96 9.84
N ILE A 212 5.19 -5.60 8.69
CA ILE A 212 3.90 -6.12 8.23
C ILE A 212 4.17 -7.38 7.43
N VAL A 213 3.63 -8.50 7.90
CA VAL A 213 3.89 -9.82 7.32
C VAL A 213 2.93 -10.08 6.16
N ASP A 214 1.63 -10.16 6.45
CA ASP A 214 0.58 -10.38 5.46
C ASP A 214 -0.81 -10.14 6.10
N ARG A 215 -1.87 -10.25 5.30
CA ARG A 215 -3.24 -10.25 5.81
C ARG A 215 -3.60 -11.60 6.40
N LEU A 216 -4.23 -11.60 7.57
CA LEU A 216 -4.74 -12.80 8.24
C LEU A 216 -5.64 -13.64 7.34
N LYS A 217 -6.47 -12.98 6.51
CA LYS A 217 -7.38 -13.64 5.55
C LYS A 217 -6.68 -14.19 4.31
N GLU A 218 -5.42 -13.81 4.06
CA GLU A 218 -4.63 -14.26 2.91
C GLU A 218 -3.63 -15.37 3.29
N LEU A 219 -3.47 -15.67 4.58
CA LEU A 219 -2.62 -16.77 5.04
C LEU A 219 -3.12 -18.12 4.52
N ILE A 220 -2.19 -18.90 3.98
CA ILE A 220 -2.45 -20.25 3.48
C ILE A 220 -2.48 -21.21 4.65
N LYS A 221 -3.58 -21.94 4.80
CA LYS A 221 -3.83 -22.88 5.90
C LYS A 221 -3.30 -24.27 5.53
N TYR A 222 -1.99 -24.44 5.66
CA TYR A 222 -1.33 -25.72 5.41
C TYR A 222 -1.26 -26.55 6.69
N LYS A 223 -2.14 -27.54 6.82
CA LYS A 223 -2.31 -28.35 8.04
C LYS A 223 -2.56 -27.42 9.24
N GLY A 224 -1.75 -27.53 10.30
CA GLY A 224 -1.80 -26.61 11.45
C GLY A 224 -1.01 -25.32 11.28
N TYR A 225 -0.36 -25.09 10.14
CA TYR A 225 0.49 -23.94 9.89
C TYR A 225 -0.24 -22.85 9.09
N GLN A 226 0.12 -21.60 9.35
CA GLN A 226 -0.30 -20.45 8.56
C GLN A 226 0.91 -19.94 7.79
N VAL A 227 0.85 -20.04 6.46
CA VAL A 227 1.95 -19.66 5.58
C VAL A 227 1.63 -18.32 4.93
N PRO A 228 2.44 -17.27 5.15
CA PRO A 228 2.24 -15.97 4.51
C PRO A 228 2.65 -16.00 3.03
N PRO A 229 1.73 -15.74 2.07
CA PRO A 229 2.09 -15.59 0.67
C PRO A 229 3.22 -14.59 0.40
N ALA A 230 3.19 -13.42 1.06
CA ALA A 230 4.14 -12.33 0.81
C ALA A 230 5.61 -12.73 1.01
N GLU A 231 5.89 -13.62 1.98
CA GLU A 231 7.23 -14.15 2.23
C GLU A 231 7.73 -14.98 1.03
N LEU A 232 6.87 -15.85 0.50
CA LEU A 232 7.19 -16.70 -0.65
C LEU A 232 7.28 -15.87 -1.93
N GLU A 233 6.41 -14.87 -2.10
CA GLU A 233 6.43 -13.93 -3.22
C GLU A 233 7.74 -13.15 -3.27
N GLN A 234 8.24 -12.68 -2.12
CA GLN A 234 9.52 -11.97 -2.03
C GLN A 234 10.70 -12.87 -2.46
N LEU A 235 10.70 -14.13 -2.02
CA LEU A 235 11.72 -15.10 -2.45
C LEU A 235 11.62 -15.37 -3.95
N LEU A 236 10.42 -15.61 -4.47
CA LEU A 236 10.21 -15.82 -5.92
C LEU A 236 10.72 -14.63 -6.75
N GLN A 237 10.43 -13.39 -6.31
CA GLN A 237 10.88 -12.16 -6.97
C GLN A 237 12.40 -11.96 -6.94
N SER A 238 13.13 -12.63 -6.05
CA SER A 238 14.60 -12.61 -6.05
C SER A 238 15.22 -13.49 -7.14
N HIS A 239 14.44 -14.35 -7.79
CA HIS A 239 14.93 -15.22 -8.84
C HIS A 239 15.08 -14.46 -10.17
N PRO A 240 16.24 -14.52 -10.87
CA PRO A 240 16.50 -13.71 -12.06
C PRO A 240 15.55 -14.01 -13.24
N GLU A 241 15.08 -15.25 -13.38
CA GLU A 241 14.13 -15.66 -14.43
C GLU A 241 12.66 -15.36 -14.10
N ILE A 242 12.35 -14.79 -12.93
CA ILE A 242 10.99 -14.42 -12.53
C ILE A 242 10.83 -12.90 -12.67
N VAL A 243 9.79 -12.46 -13.38
CA VAL A 243 9.45 -11.04 -13.56
C VAL A 243 8.51 -10.56 -12.46
N ASP A 244 7.49 -11.38 -12.18
CA ASP A 244 6.48 -11.09 -11.18
C ASP A 244 5.94 -12.41 -10.64
N ALA A 245 5.47 -12.41 -9.40
CA ALA A 245 4.94 -13.59 -8.76
C ALA A 245 3.87 -13.23 -7.74
N ALA A 246 2.87 -14.11 -7.63
CA ALA A 246 1.87 -14.11 -6.58
C ALA A 246 1.75 -15.52 -6.02
N VAL A 247 1.50 -15.65 -4.73
CA VAL A 247 1.25 -16.95 -4.10
C VAL A 247 -0.18 -16.98 -3.60
N ILE A 248 -0.89 -18.07 -3.90
CA ILE A 248 -2.29 -18.27 -3.54
C ILE A 248 -2.47 -19.60 -2.78
N PRO A 249 -3.46 -19.68 -1.89
CA PRO A 249 -3.90 -20.95 -1.33
C PRO A 249 -4.56 -21.80 -2.43
N TYR A 250 -4.10 -23.04 -2.55
CA TYR A 250 -4.66 -24.04 -3.45
C TYR A 250 -5.27 -25.19 -2.63
N PRO A 251 -6.52 -25.63 -2.88
CA PRO A 251 -7.15 -26.69 -2.11
C PRO A 251 -6.37 -28.01 -2.17
N ASP A 252 -6.23 -28.68 -1.03
CA ASP A 252 -5.56 -29.98 -0.92
C ASP A 252 -6.35 -30.89 0.02
N GLY A 253 -6.60 -32.13 -0.40
CA GLY A 253 -7.46 -33.07 0.33
C GLY A 253 -6.92 -33.52 1.70
N GLU A 254 -5.61 -33.44 1.91
CA GLU A 254 -4.98 -33.87 3.17
C GLU A 254 -4.48 -32.69 4.01
N ALA A 255 -3.96 -31.66 3.35
CA ALA A 255 -3.36 -30.49 3.99
C ALA A 255 -4.34 -29.33 4.19
N GLY A 256 -5.56 -29.42 3.65
CA GLY A 256 -6.52 -28.32 3.60
C GLY A 256 -6.18 -27.34 2.47
N GLU A 257 -5.08 -26.59 2.62
CA GLU A 257 -4.54 -25.73 1.58
C GLU A 257 -3.02 -25.94 1.42
N VAL A 258 -2.52 -25.80 0.19
CA VAL A 258 -1.09 -25.78 -0.12
C VAL A 258 -0.69 -24.49 -0.83
N PRO A 259 0.56 -24.00 -0.68
CA PRO A 259 1.03 -22.84 -1.43
C PRO A 259 1.19 -23.14 -2.92
N MET A 260 0.50 -22.36 -3.76
CA MET A 260 0.64 -22.38 -5.21
C MET A 260 1.23 -21.05 -5.69
N ALA A 261 2.31 -21.11 -6.48
CA ALA A 261 2.94 -19.94 -7.08
C ALA A 261 2.38 -19.67 -8.48
N CYS A 262 1.82 -18.48 -8.69
CA CYS A 262 1.54 -17.92 -10.01
C CYS A 262 2.77 -17.12 -10.46
N VAL A 263 3.40 -17.50 -11.57
CA VAL A 263 4.71 -16.97 -11.98
C VAL A 263 4.65 -16.38 -13.38
N VAL A 264 5.12 -15.14 -13.52
CA VAL A 264 5.40 -14.51 -14.81
C VAL A 264 6.88 -14.69 -15.12
N LYS A 265 7.18 -15.46 -16.17
CA LYS A 265 8.56 -15.73 -16.58
C LYS A 265 9.19 -14.53 -17.26
N ARG A 266 10.50 -14.36 -17.07
CA ARG A 266 11.34 -13.49 -17.90
C ARG A 266 11.63 -14.13 -19.26
N SER A 267 11.92 -15.43 -19.25
CA SER A 267 12.21 -16.22 -20.44
C SER A 267 11.70 -17.66 -20.28
N SER A 268 11.66 -18.44 -21.37
CA SER A 268 11.17 -19.82 -21.35
C SER A 268 12.07 -20.83 -20.60
N ARG A 269 13.14 -20.38 -19.93
CA ARG A 269 14.21 -21.22 -19.39
C ARG A 269 13.89 -21.90 -18.06
N ILE A 270 12.94 -21.37 -17.29
CA ILE A 270 12.58 -21.91 -15.96
C ILE A 270 11.34 -22.81 -16.04
N ASP A 271 11.37 -24.00 -15.42
CA ASP A 271 10.24 -24.92 -15.28
C ASP A 271 9.67 -24.93 -13.86
N GLU A 272 8.58 -25.67 -13.64
CA GLU A 272 7.89 -25.74 -12.35
C GLU A 272 8.77 -26.36 -11.26
N ALA A 273 9.49 -27.43 -11.60
CA ALA A 273 10.36 -28.12 -10.66
C ALA A 273 11.46 -27.19 -10.16
N GLN A 274 12.10 -26.44 -11.07
CA GLN A 274 13.13 -25.46 -10.73
C GLN A 274 12.62 -24.35 -9.80
N VAL A 275 11.39 -23.84 -10.02
CA VAL A 275 10.76 -22.85 -9.12
C VAL A 275 10.54 -23.45 -7.73
N MET A 276 9.98 -24.66 -7.66
CA MET A 276 9.73 -25.33 -6.38
C MET A 276 11.03 -25.61 -5.62
N ASP A 277 12.06 -26.10 -6.33
CA ASP A 277 13.37 -26.43 -5.77
C ASP A 277 14.10 -25.20 -5.24
N PHE A 278 14.01 -24.08 -5.98
CA PHE A 278 14.57 -22.80 -5.57
C PHE A 278 13.99 -22.32 -4.24
N ILE A 279 12.66 -22.37 -4.08
CA ILE A 279 12.02 -21.99 -2.81
C ILE A 279 12.30 -23.01 -1.71
N ALA A 280 12.26 -24.31 -2.02
CA ALA A 280 12.43 -25.38 -1.04
C ALA A 280 13.78 -25.34 -0.30
N LYS A 281 14.83 -24.78 -0.92
CA LYS A 281 16.17 -24.59 -0.33
C LYS A 281 16.24 -23.45 0.69
N GLN A 282 15.25 -22.56 0.69
CA GLN A 282 15.26 -21.31 1.47
C GLN A 282 14.23 -21.30 2.60
N VAL A 283 13.27 -22.23 2.58
CA VAL A 283 12.15 -22.24 3.53
C VAL A 283 11.94 -23.59 4.20
N ALA A 284 11.32 -23.55 5.38
CA ALA A 284 10.92 -24.76 6.10
C ALA A 284 9.93 -25.61 5.27
N PRO A 285 9.88 -26.94 5.47
CA PRO A 285 9.07 -27.85 4.65
C PRO A 285 7.59 -27.47 4.49
N TYR A 286 6.98 -26.88 5.52
CA TYR A 286 5.58 -26.47 5.51
C TYR A 286 5.31 -25.22 4.66
N LYS A 287 6.32 -24.41 4.34
CA LYS A 287 6.19 -23.21 3.50
C LYS A 287 6.46 -23.45 2.01
N ARG A 288 7.03 -24.60 1.63
CA ARG A 288 7.47 -24.79 0.22
C ARG A 288 6.26 -24.76 -0.73
N ILE A 289 6.49 -24.23 -1.92
CA ILE A 289 5.52 -24.28 -3.02
C ILE A 289 5.22 -25.74 -3.39
N ARG A 290 3.95 -26.05 -3.66
CA ARG A 290 3.48 -27.38 -4.09
C ARG A 290 2.99 -27.40 -5.54
N HIS A 291 2.53 -26.25 -6.04
CA HIS A 291 2.07 -26.09 -7.42
C HIS A 291 2.64 -24.80 -8.01
N VAL A 292 2.97 -24.82 -9.30
CA VAL A 292 3.42 -23.63 -10.03
C VAL A 292 2.53 -23.48 -11.26
N TRP A 293 2.01 -22.29 -11.47
CA TRP A 293 1.24 -21.96 -12.65
C TRP A 293 1.85 -20.75 -13.35
N PHE A 294 2.26 -20.95 -14.60
CA PHE A 294 2.81 -19.88 -15.41
C PHE A 294 1.70 -19.05 -16.05
N VAL A 295 1.72 -17.74 -15.78
CA VAL A 295 0.74 -16.77 -16.24
C VAL A 295 1.40 -15.67 -17.06
N SER A 296 0.63 -15.02 -17.93
CA SER A 296 1.12 -13.88 -18.71
C SER A 296 1.30 -12.61 -17.87
N SER A 297 0.53 -12.47 -16.79
CA SER A 297 0.57 -11.30 -15.91
C SER A 297 -0.08 -11.59 -14.56
N ILE A 298 0.41 -10.97 -13.48
CA ILE A 298 -0.26 -10.96 -12.18
C ILE A 298 -1.32 -9.86 -12.14
N PRO A 299 -2.60 -10.16 -11.90
CA PRO A 299 -3.64 -9.15 -11.80
C PRO A 299 -3.41 -8.28 -10.56
N LYS A 300 -3.43 -6.96 -10.73
CA LYS A 300 -3.15 -5.97 -9.68
C LYS A 300 -4.19 -4.84 -9.71
N THR A 301 -4.44 -4.23 -8.55
CA THR A 301 -5.24 -3.02 -8.42
C THR A 301 -4.53 -1.83 -9.06
N ALA A 302 -5.24 -0.71 -9.24
CA ALA A 302 -4.62 0.55 -9.67
C ALA A 302 -3.53 1.07 -8.71
N SER A 303 -3.49 0.59 -7.47
CA SER A 303 -2.44 0.87 -6.48
C SER A 303 -1.33 -0.19 -6.43
N GLY A 304 -1.32 -1.15 -7.36
CA GLY A 304 -0.29 -2.19 -7.49
C GLY A 304 -0.46 -3.40 -6.58
N LYS A 305 -1.56 -3.50 -5.82
CA LYS A 305 -1.83 -4.63 -4.92
C LYS A 305 -2.32 -5.85 -5.70
N ILE A 306 -1.81 -7.04 -5.39
CA ILE A 306 -2.21 -8.29 -6.05
C ILE A 306 -3.71 -8.56 -5.83
N LEU A 307 -4.43 -8.88 -6.90
CA LEU A 307 -5.83 -9.32 -6.89
C LEU A 307 -5.89 -10.85 -6.74
N ARG A 308 -5.57 -11.36 -5.55
CA ARG A 308 -5.47 -12.81 -5.30
C ARG A 308 -6.78 -13.56 -5.56
N LYS A 309 -7.94 -12.90 -5.36
CA LYS A 309 -9.25 -13.49 -5.67
C LYS A 309 -9.37 -13.88 -7.15
N ASP A 310 -8.85 -13.06 -8.06
CA ASP A 310 -8.95 -13.29 -9.51
C ASP A 310 -8.05 -14.47 -9.90
N LEU A 311 -6.85 -14.55 -9.30
CA LEU A 311 -5.95 -15.70 -9.46
C LEU A 311 -6.57 -16.99 -8.92
N ARG A 312 -7.21 -16.96 -7.75
CA ARG A 312 -7.90 -18.14 -7.18
C ARG A 312 -9.04 -18.61 -8.08
N MET A 313 -9.85 -17.69 -8.58
CA MET A 313 -10.95 -18.00 -9.50
C MET A 313 -10.42 -18.61 -10.80
N ALA A 314 -9.35 -18.04 -11.38
CA ALA A 314 -8.76 -18.53 -12.60
C ALA A 314 -8.08 -19.90 -12.43
N ALA A 315 -7.41 -20.13 -11.30
CA ALA A 315 -6.81 -21.43 -10.96
C ALA A 315 -7.88 -22.52 -10.77
N ALA A 316 -9.03 -22.17 -10.18
CA ALA A 316 -10.16 -23.11 -10.01
C ALA A 316 -10.78 -23.55 -11.34
N LEU A 317 -10.64 -22.76 -12.42
CA LEU A 317 -11.10 -23.11 -13.77
C LEU A 317 -10.14 -24.02 -14.54
N GLN A 318 -8.96 -24.32 -13.98
CA GLN A 318 -8.01 -25.28 -14.56
C GLN A 318 -8.19 -26.71 -14.03
N LEU A 319 -9.02 -26.87 -12.99
CA LEU A 319 -9.47 -28.15 -12.43
C LEU A 319 -10.73 -28.64 -13.17
#